data_AF-A0A0F9DN87-F1
#
_entry.id   AF-A0A0F9DN87-F1
#
_cell.length_a   1.000
_cell.length_b   1.000
_cell.length_c   1.000
_cell.angle_alpha   90.00
_cell.angle_beta   90.00
_cell.angle_gamma   90.00
#
_symmetry.space_group_name_H-M   'P 1'
#
loop_
_entity.id
_entity.type
_entity.pdbx_description
1 polymer ?
#
loop_
_entity_poly.entity_id
_entity_poly.type
_entity_poly.pdbx_seq_one_letter_code
_entity_poly.pdbx_strand_id
1 'polypeptide(L)'
;MATALIVRVNYVDADVNYQTTSADYIALDLANDYFIWTEGDGTVKDLMTAEPNASQLNAAATQIDASSVVEVNLCLLMDYSADVGGAYYTHTIIGMNENKRYVFAFSFNGATASEPQLEGWDNSNHDSTTNHVLGNGTPANSFIKAICTTNSLPGVSWAGSALAGAANVLLLNDGNGALAVLGSGITSQELYANIKIRIPAAYSTPATEVFVFTTRYTWS
;
A
#
# COMPACT_ATOMS: atom_id res chain seq x y z
N MET A 1 -12.59 -23.94 -5.60
CA MET A 1 -11.29 -23.36 -6.01
C MET A 1 -11.01 -22.25 -5.02
N ALA A 2 -9.79 -22.15 -4.49
CA ALA A 2 -9.45 -21.06 -3.58
C ALA A 2 -9.50 -19.72 -4.33
N THR A 3 -10.04 -18.68 -3.70
CA THR A 3 -9.94 -17.33 -4.23
C THR A 3 -8.46 -16.95 -4.30
N ALA A 4 -7.95 -16.68 -5.50
CA ALA A 4 -6.63 -16.12 -5.69
C ALA A 4 -6.74 -14.60 -5.52
N LEU A 5 -5.95 -14.07 -4.60
CA LEU A 5 -5.69 -12.64 -4.46
C LEU A 5 -4.50 -12.28 -5.34
N ILE A 6 -4.63 -11.22 -6.14
CA ILE A 6 -3.50 -10.57 -6.80
C ILE A 6 -3.50 -9.11 -6.37
N VAL A 7 -2.37 -8.63 -5.85
CA VAL A 7 -2.19 -7.23 -5.48
C VAL A 7 -1.46 -6.53 -6.61
N ARG A 8 -1.90 -5.31 -6.92
CA ARG A 8 -1.32 -4.47 -7.95
C ARG A 8 -1.17 -3.04 -7.47
N VAL A 9 -0.25 -2.32 -8.08
CA VAL A 9 -0.07 -0.89 -7.88
C VAL A 9 -0.06 -0.15 -9.20
N ASN A 10 -0.70 1.03 -9.21
CA ASN A 10 -0.60 1.96 -10.31
C ASN A 10 0.78 2.65 -10.27
N TYR A 11 1.42 2.74 -11.44
CA TYR A 11 2.74 3.37 -11.59
C TYR A 11 2.74 4.51 -12.62
N VAL A 12 1.57 4.85 -13.17
CA VAL A 12 1.41 5.96 -14.11
C VAL A 12 0.46 7.01 -13.54
N ASP A 13 0.63 8.24 -14.00
CA ASP A 13 -0.32 9.32 -13.73
C ASP A 13 -1.56 9.10 -14.61
N ALA A 14 -2.44 8.15 -14.21
CA ALA A 14 -3.72 7.83 -14.87
C ALA A 14 -4.86 7.53 -13.86
N ASP A 15 -6.06 8.09 -14.08
CA ASP A 15 -7.27 7.97 -13.24
C ASP A 15 -8.16 6.88 -13.82
N VAL A 16 -7.58 5.69 -13.91
CA VAL A 16 -8.18 4.54 -14.58
C VAL A 16 -8.10 3.34 -13.68
N ASN A 17 -9.15 2.53 -13.73
CA ASN A 17 -9.19 1.28 -12.98
C ASN A 17 -8.43 0.19 -13.75
N TYR A 18 -8.04 -0.86 -13.04
CA TYR A 18 -7.32 -1.99 -13.61
C TYR A 18 -8.10 -2.70 -14.74
N GLN A 19 -9.44 -2.76 -14.64
CA GLN A 19 -10.27 -3.47 -15.62
C GLN A 19 -10.24 -2.81 -17.00
N THR A 20 -10.10 -1.48 -17.06
CA THR A 20 -10.03 -0.74 -18.33
C THR A 20 -8.62 -0.54 -18.84
N THR A 21 -7.64 -0.47 -17.93
CA THR A 21 -6.27 -0.09 -18.30
C THR A 21 -5.25 -0.92 -17.53
N SER A 22 -5.29 -2.24 -17.75
CA SER A 22 -4.43 -3.18 -17.03
C SER A 22 -2.93 -2.96 -17.21
N ALA A 23 -2.52 -2.32 -18.31
CA ALA A 23 -1.12 -2.00 -18.60
C ALA A 23 -0.53 -0.93 -17.66
N ASP A 24 -1.38 -0.18 -16.98
CA ASP A 24 -0.99 0.90 -16.06
C ASP A 24 -0.68 0.38 -14.64
N TYR A 25 -0.78 -0.94 -14.44
CA TYR A 25 -0.63 -1.58 -13.14
C TYR A 25 0.48 -2.64 -13.17
N ILE A 26 1.29 -2.66 -12.11
CA ILE A 26 2.29 -3.70 -11.85
C ILE A 26 1.69 -4.69 -10.87
N ALA A 27 1.76 -5.99 -11.17
CA ALA A 27 1.38 -7.04 -10.24
C ALA A 27 2.53 -7.32 -9.29
N LEU A 28 2.24 -7.38 -7.98
CA LEU A 28 3.25 -7.65 -6.98
C LEU A 28 3.55 -9.14 -6.89
N ASP A 29 4.83 -9.48 -6.90
CA ASP A 29 5.32 -10.72 -6.32
C ASP A 29 5.32 -10.59 -4.80
N LEU A 30 4.28 -11.11 -4.15
CA LEU A 30 4.10 -11.05 -2.70
C LEU A 30 5.23 -11.73 -1.87
N ALA A 31 6.13 -12.47 -2.51
CA ALA A 31 7.28 -13.09 -1.85
C ALA A 31 8.57 -12.26 -1.94
N ASN A 32 8.75 -11.48 -3.01
CA ASN A 32 10.02 -10.82 -3.32
C ASN A 32 9.91 -9.30 -3.41
N ASP A 33 8.75 -8.78 -3.79
CA ASP A 33 8.53 -7.34 -3.93
C ASP A 33 8.26 -6.69 -2.59
N TYR A 34 8.69 -5.46 -2.44
CA TYR A 34 8.45 -4.68 -1.24
C TYR A 34 8.33 -3.19 -1.55
N PHE A 35 7.74 -2.45 -0.63
CA PHE A 35 7.59 -1.01 -0.76
C PHE A 35 8.69 -0.27 0.00
N ILE A 36 9.18 0.81 -0.59
CA ILE A 36 10.15 1.72 0.03
C ILE A 36 9.46 3.07 0.22
N TRP A 37 9.23 3.45 1.47
CA TRP A 37 8.77 4.78 1.84
C TRP A 37 9.96 5.65 2.20
N THR A 38 10.11 6.77 1.49
CA THR A 38 11.33 7.58 1.54
C THR A 38 11.02 9.02 1.12
N GLU A 39 11.95 9.94 1.36
CA GLU A 39 11.91 11.26 0.68
C GLU A 39 12.38 11.13 -0.77
N GLY A 40 13.28 10.17 -1.00
CA GLY A 40 13.98 10.01 -2.27
C GLY A 40 15.12 11.02 -2.42
N ASP A 41 16.01 10.74 -3.37
CA ASP A 41 17.08 11.64 -3.78
C ASP A 41 17.58 11.28 -5.19
N GLY A 42 18.77 11.79 -5.58
CA GLY A 42 19.37 11.43 -6.87
C GLY A 42 19.77 9.96 -7.01
N THR A 43 19.83 9.22 -5.90
CA THR A 43 20.32 7.84 -5.77
C THR A 43 19.24 6.82 -5.39
N VAL A 44 18.16 7.24 -4.72
CA VAL A 44 16.94 6.46 -4.44
C VAL A 44 15.78 7.16 -5.12
N LYS A 45 15.35 6.61 -6.27
CA LYS A 45 14.40 7.25 -7.18
C LYS A 45 13.66 6.21 -8.02
N ASP A 46 12.81 6.70 -8.90
CA ASP A 46 12.19 5.90 -9.95
C ASP A 46 13.23 5.32 -10.92
N LEU A 47 12.91 4.18 -11.52
CA LEU A 47 13.66 3.57 -12.61
C LEU A 47 15.15 3.32 -12.27
N MET A 48 15.42 2.84 -11.06
CA MET A 48 16.77 2.42 -10.69
C MET A 48 17.14 1.12 -11.38
N THR A 49 18.37 1.03 -11.88
CA THR A 49 18.89 -0.18 -12.55
C THR A 49 19.56 -1.15 -11.58
N ALA A 50 19.44 -0.92 -10.28
CA ALA A 50 19.92 -1.77 -9.20
C ALA A 50 19.13 -1.49 -7.92
N GLU A 51 19.06 -2.47 -7.02
CA GLU A 51 18.49 -2.29 -5.68
C GLU A 51 19.27 -1.24 -4.87
N PRO A 52 18.58 -0.29 -4.19
CA PRO A 52 19.24 0.67 -3.31
C PRO A 52 19.85 -0.02 -2.09
N ASN A 53 21.11 0.28 -1.79
CA ASN A 53 21.74 -0.21 -0.56
C ASN A 53 21.36 0.63 0.67
N ALA A 54 21.66 0.11 1.86
CA ALA A 54 21.33 0.77 3.13
C ALA A 54 21.90 2.20 3.25
N SER A 55 23.07 2.50 2.70
CA SER A 55 23.62 3.85 2.73
C SER A 55 22.82 4.82 1.86
N GLN A 56 22.34 4.37 0.71
CA GLN A 56 21.49 5.18 -0.17
C GLN A 56 20.13 5.41 0.48
N LEU A 57 19.52 4.36 1.04
CA LEU A 57 18.25 4.47 1.77
C LEU A 57 18.34 5.44 2.96
N ASN A 58 19.43 5.38 3.73
CA ASN A 58 19.65 6.32 4.84
C ASN A 58 19.85 7.77 4.38
N ALA A 59 20.50 7.99 3.24
CA ALA A 59 20.69 9.33 2.69
C ALA A 59 19.39 9.93 2.15
N ALA A 60 18.53 9.10 1.56
CA ALA A 60 17.24 9.48 1.01
C ALA A 60 16.09 9.49 2.04
N ALA A 61 16.37 9.16 3.31
CA ALA A 61 15.34 9.00 4.33
C ALA A 61 14.54 10.29 4.59
N THR A 62 13.25 10.15 4.89
CA THR A 62 12.41 11.27 5.31
C THR A 62 12.92 11.86 6.62
N GLN A 63 13.15 13.17 6.62
CA GLN A 63 13.56 13.88 7.82
C GLN A 63 12.37 14.09 8.75
N ILE A 64 12.51 13.62 9.98
CA ILE A 64 11.52 13.84 11.03
C ILE A 64 11.61 15.28 11.52
N ASP A 65 10.47 15.95 11.64
CA ASP A 65 10.34 17.26 12.28
C ASP A 65 9.45 17.11 13.52
N ALA A 66 10.02 17.31 14.71
CA ALA A 66 9.27 17.21 15.96
C ALA A 66 8.26 18.36 16.14
N SER A 67 8.34 19.43 15.36
CA SER A 67 7.45 20.59 15.45
C SER A 67 6.24 20.52 14.52
N SER A 68 6.27 19.64 13.53
CA SER A 68 5.22 19.54 12.51
C SER A 68 4.91 18.09 12.14
N VAL A 69 3.78 17.86 11.50
CA VAL A 69 3.46 16.54 10.94
C VAL A 69 4.20 16.41 9.62
N VAL A 70 4.94 15.32 9.44
CA VAL A 70 5.67 15.03 8.19
C VAL A 70 4.94 13.93 7.43
N GLU A 71 4.61 14.19 6.16
CA GLU A 71 4.13 13.16 5.23
C GLU A 71 5.32 12.60 4.46
N VAL A 72 5.40 11.27 4.33
CA VAL A 72 6.46 10.64 3.53
C VAL A 72 6.10 10.75 2.06
N ASN A 73 6.90 11.50 1.31
CA ASN A 73 6.52 12.01 -0.01
C ASN A 73 6.58 10.96 -1.14
N LEU A 74 7.46 9.96 -1.01
CA LEU A 74 7.69 8.97 -2.05
C LEU A 74 7.44 7.54 -1.54
N CYS A 75 6.71 6.78 -2.35
CA CYS A 75 6.55 5.34 -2.21
C CYS A 75 7.01 4.67 -3.50
N LEU A 76 8.08 3.88 -3.43
CA LEU A 76 8.57 3.08 -4.55
C LEU A 76 8.12 1.63 -4.34
N LEU A 77 7.66 0.98 -5.40
CA LEU A 77 7.69 -0.47 -5.49
C LEU A 77 9.11 -0.87 -5.83
N MET A 78 9.74 -1.68 -4.98
CA MET A 78 10.87 -2.49 -5.34
C MET A 78 10.33 -3.77 -6.00
N ASP A 79 10.47 -3.83 -7.33
CA ASP A 79 10.06 -4.94 -8.17
C ASP A 79 11.28 -5.82 -8.45
N TYR A 80 11.35 -6.99 -7.82
CA TYR A 80 12.47 -7.91 -7.99
C TYR A 80 12.43 -8.64 -9.33
N SER A 81 11.23 -8.77 -9.93
CA SER A 81 11.04 -9.39 -11.23
C SER A 81 11.51 -8.50 -12.38
N ALA A 82 11.58 -7.17 -12.15
CA ALA A 82 11.87 -6.15 -13.14
C ALA A 82 10.89 -6.21 -14.34
N ASP A 83 9.64 -6.57 -14.08
CA ASP A 83 8.67 -6.98 -15.10
C ASP A 83 8.23 -5.82 -16.01
N VAL A 84 8.23 -4.58 -15.50
CA VAL A 84 7.84 -3.40 -16.28
C VAL A 84 9.05 -2.65 -16.81
N GLY A 85 9.32 -2.87 -18.10
CA GLY A 85 10.46 -2.26 -18.80
C GLY A 85 11.76 -3.05 -18.68
N GLY A 86 11.77 -4.19 -17.98
CA GLY A 86 12.79 -5.25 -18.05
C GLY A 86 14.15 -4.92 -17.42
N ALA A 87 14.39 -3.67 -17.02
CA ALA A 87 15.70 -3.18 -16.61
C ALA A 87 15.68 -2.38 -15.30
N TYR A 88 14.51 -2.17 -14.72
CA TYR A 88 14.32 -1.30 -13.57
C TYR A 88 13.82 -2.09 -12.37
N TYR A 89 14.43 -1.82 -11.24
CA TYR A 89 14.11 -2.43 -9.95
C TYR A 89 13.12 -1.59 -9.14
N THR A 90 13.00 -0.30 -9.44
CA THR A 90 12.11 0.61 -8.71
C THR A 90 11.11 1.27 -9.62
N HIS A 91 9.86 1.30 -9.17
CA HIS A 91 8.76 2.01 -9.82
C HIS A 91 8.06 2.91 -8.80
N THR A 92 7.90 4.18 -9.14
CA THR A 92 7.16 5.13 -8.32
C THR A 92 5.69 4.75 -8.33
N ILE A 93 5.16 4.50 -7.14
CA ILE A 93 3.74 4.26 -6.96
C ILE A 93 3.06 5.62 -6.97
N ILE A 94 2.28 5.87 -8.00
CA ILE A 94 1.57 7.11 -8.18
C ILE A 94 0.09 6.84 -8.47
N GLY A 95 -0.75 7.70 -7.92
CA GLY A 95 -2.14 7.86 -8.34
C GLY A 95 -2.32 9.21 -8.99
N MET A 96 -3.44 9.38 -9.69
CA MET A 96 -3.65 10.55 -10.53
C MET A 96 -4.30 11.76 -9.83
N ASN A 97 -3.78 12.96 -10.10
CA ASN A 97 -4.39 14.29 -9.83
C ASN A 97 -5.03 14.49 -8.41
N GLU A 98 -5.86 15.53 -8.23
CA GLU A 98 -6.28 16.12 -6.94
C GLU A 98 -6.78 15.13 -5.86
N ASN A 99 -7.18 13.91 -6.22
CA ASN A 99 -7.63 12.89 -5.27
C ASN A 99 -6.91 11.53 -5.37
N LYS A 100 -5.91 11.33 -6.24
CA LYS A 100 -5.05 10.12 -6.36
C LYS A 100 -5.79 8.77 -6.21
N ARG A 101 -6.93 8.53 -6.87
CA ARG A 101 -7.69 7.26 -6.70
C ARG A 101 -6.98 6.08 -7.40
N TYR A 102 -7.32 4.85 -6.98
CA TYR A 102 -6.90 3.58 -7.60
C TYR A 102 -5.39 3.26 -7.51
N VAL A 103 -4.73 3.70 -6.44
CA VAL A 103 -3.28 3.48 -6.27
C VAL A 103 -2.96 2.02 -6.00
N PHE A 104 -3.60 1.42 -5.01
CA PHE A 104 -3.46 0.01 -4.66
C PHE A 104 -4.71 -0.74 -5.09
N ALA A 105 -4.54 -1.81 -5.86
CA ALA A 105 -5.63 -2.64 -6.38
C ALA A 105 -5.51 -4.08 -5.87
N PHE A 106 -6.63 -4.63 -5.43
CA PHE A 106 -6.74 -5.98 -4.87
C PHE A 106 -7.75 -6.76 -5.71
N SER A 107 -7.27 -7.69 -6.54
CA SER A 107 -8.12 -8.53 -7.37
C SER A 107 -8.48 -9.82 -6.68
N PHE A 108 -9.76 -10.13 -6.62
CA PHE A 108 -10.30 -11.39 -6.12
C PHE A 108 -10.96 -12.14 -7.27
N ASN A 109 -10.49 -13.35 -7.57
CA ASN A 109 -11.05 -14.18 -8.65
C ASN A 109 -12.29 -15.00 -8.25
N GLY A 110 -12.92 -14.68 -7.11
CA GLY A 110 -14.00 -15.47 -6.55
C GLY A 110 -14.71 -14.77 -5.39
N ALA A 111 -15.78 -15.40 -4.92
CA ALA A 111 -16.52 -14.93 -3.75
C ALA A 111 -15.68 -15.02 -2.48
N THR A 112 -16.03 -14.21 -1.48
CA THR A 112 -15.49 -14.33 -0.13
C THR A 112 -16.65 -14.58 0.85
N ALA A 113 -16.33 -15.17 2.01
CA ALA A 113 -17.28 -15.36 3.11
C ALA A 113 -17.19 -14.23 4.15
N SER A 114 -16.11 -13.46 4.15
CA SER A 114 -15.96 -12.21 4.90
C SER A 114 -15.63 -11.06 3.97
N GLU A 115 -15.87 -9.84 4.41
CA GLU A 115 -15.32 -8.66 3.74
C GLU A 115 -13.78 -8.72 3.75
N PRO A 116 -13.10 -8.50 2.61
CA PRO A 116 -11.66 -8.38 2.60
C PRO A 116 -11.18 -7.14 3.36
N GLN A 117 -10.13 -7.32 4.15
CA GLN A 117 -9.57 -6.29 5.02
C GLN A 117 -8.08 -6.12 4.76
N LEU A 118 -7.60 -4.89 4.83
CA LEU A 118 -6.18 -4.56 4.81
C LEU A 118 -5.70 -4.24 6.23
N GLU A 119 -4.62 -4.91 6.65
CA GLU A 119 -4.02 -4.83 7.98
C GLU A 119 -2.52 -4.47 7.86
N GLY A 120 -1.93 -3.92 8.92
CA GLY A 120 -0.48 -3.68 9.02
C GLY A 120 0.13 -4.35 10.26
N TRP A 121 1.23 -5.08 10.11
CA TRP A 121 1.86 -5.86 11.18
C TRP A 121 3.37 -5.71 11.19
N ASP A 122 4.02 -5.94 12.34
CA ASP A 122 5.49 -5.86 12.43
C ASP A 122 6.18 -6.85 11.46
N ASN A 123 5.58 -8.02 11.27
CA ASN A 123 6.07 -9.07 10.37
C ASN A 123 4.94 -10.08 10.03
N SER A 124 5.29 -11.09 9.23
CA SER A 124 4.37 -12.11 8.70
C SER A 124 3.80 -13.08 9.74
N ASN A 125 4.27 -13.07 10.99
CA ASN A 125 3.64 -13.86 12.06
C ASN A 125 2.32 -13.22 12.54
N HIS A 126 2.13 -11.92 12.30
CA HIS A 126 0.93 -11.17 12.67
C HIS A 126 0.61 -11.19 14.19
N ASP A 127 1.64 -11.16 15.02
CA ASP A 127 1.50 -11.26 16.49
C ASP A 127 1.65 -9.89 17.21
N SER A 128 2.16 -8.86 16.54
CA SER A 128 2.49 -7.58 17.18
C SER A 128 2.42 -6.36 16.25
N THR A 129 2.26 -5.18 16.87
CA THR A 129 2.21 -3.84 16.25
C THR A 129 3.12 -2.86 17.01
N THR A 130 4.30 -3.33 17.37
CA THR A 130 5.26 -2.63 18.25
C THR A 130 6.19 -1.67 17.52
N ASN A 131 6.29 -1.77 16.19
CA ASN A 131 6.99 -0.75 15.40
C ASN A 131 6.34 0.63 15.62
N HIS A 132 7.14 1.68 15.64
CA HIS A 132 6.67 3.05 15.82
C HIS A 132 5.71 3.46 14.70
N VAL A 133 5.99 3.06 13.46
CA VAL A 133 5.15 3.27 12.28
C VAL A 133 3.77 2.64 12.44
N LEU A 134 3.65 1.59 13.26
CA LEU A 134 2.39 0.92 13.60
C LEU A 134 1.77 1.41 14.92
N GLY A 135 2.35 2.44 15.54
CA GLY A 135 1.82 3.08 16.74
C GLY A 135 2.39 2.54 18.06
N ASN A 136 3.47 1.76 18.01
CA ASN A 136 4.22 1.28 19.19
C ASN A 136 3.32 0.61 20.25
N GLY A 137 2.53 -0.38 19.81
CA GLY A 137 1.56 -1.10 20.64
C GLY A 137 0.22 -0.37 20.85
N THR A 138 0.06 0.84 20.32
CA THR A 138 -1.21 1.58 20.30
C THR A 138 -1.69 1.77 18.85
N PRO A 139 -2.49 0.83 18.29
CA PRO A 139 -2.89 0.85 16.88
C PRO A 139 -3.49 2.16 16.36
N ALA A 140 -4.21 2.92 17.20
CA ALA A 140 -4.80 4.21 16.83
C ALA A 140 -3.74 5.27 16.47
N ASN A 141 -2.52 5.10 16.98
CA ASN A 141 -1.39 6.01 16.76
C ASN A 141 -0.55 5.64 15.54
N SER A 142 -0.92 4.61 14.77
CA SER A 142 -0.19 4.22 13.56
C SER A 142 0.03 5.41 12.63
N PHE A 143 1.24 5.50 12.07
CA PHE A 143 1.62 6.51 11.09
C PHE A 143 1.03 6.17 9.73
N ILE A 144 0.75 4.89 9.49
CA ILE A 144 0.11 4.42 8.27
C ILE A 144 -1.35 4.85 8.26
N LYS A 145 -1.72 5.63 7.25
CA LYS A 145 -3.09 6.05 6.98
C LYS A 145 -3.55 5.45 5.67
N ALA A 146 -4.73 4.84 5.68
CA ALA A 146 -5.32 4.29 4.47
C ALA A 146 -6.80 4.66 4.33
N ILE A 147 -7.29 4.65 3.09
CA ILE A 147 -8.69 4.93 2.77
C ILE A 147 -9.14 4.02 1.63
N CYS A 148 -10.34 3.47 1.76
CA CYS A 148 -10.96 2.69 0.69
C CYS A 148 -11.35 3.66 -0.43
N THR A 149 -11.01 3.30 -1.66
CA THR A 149 -11.37 4.07 -2.83
C THR A 149 -12.06 3.19 -3.88
N THR A 150 -12.61 2.06 -3.46
CA THR A 150 -13.33 1.13 -4.34
C THR A 150 -14.51 1.83 -5.00
N ASN A 151 -15.31 2.56 -4.22
CA ASN A 151 -16.58 3.15 -4.69
C ASN A 151 -16.57 4.68 -4.75
N SER A 152 -15.57 5.34 -4.18
CA SER A 152 -15.53 6.79 -4.03
C SER A 152 -14.13 7.37 -4.18
N LEU A 153 -14.06 8.67 -4.48
CA LEU A 153 -12.82 9.44 -4.41
C LEU A 153 -12.48 9.68 -2.93
N PRO A 154 -11.20 9.63 -2.54
CA PRO A 154 -10.82 9.87 -1.15
C PRO A 154 -10.99 11.36 -0.74
N GLY A 155 -10.95 12.28 -1.70
CA GLY A 155 -10.98 13.72 -1.47
C GLY A 155 -9.60 14.33 -1.23
N VAL A 156 -9.47 15.65 -1.48
CA VAL A 156 -8.18 16.36 -1.65
C VAL A 156 -7.31 16.38 -0.38
N SER A 157 -7.92 16.14 0.76
CA SER A 157 -7.27 16.17 2.08
C SER A 157 -7.72 15.01 2.94
N TRP A 158 -7.85 13.83 2.32
CA TRP A 158 -8.26 12.62 3.03
C TRP A 158 -7.34 12.36 4.23
N ALA A 159 -7.95 12.16 5.40
CA ALA A 159 -7.24 11.86 6.63
C ALA A 159 -6.84 10.37 6.67
N GLY A 160 -7.76 9.51 6.24
CA GLY A 160 -7.63 8.06 6.29
C GLY A 160 -7.79 7.49 7.70
N SER A 161 -7.91 6.18 7.77
CA SER A 161 -7.90 5.41 9.00
C SER A 161 -6.49 4.92 9.30
N ALA A 162 -6.14 4.89 10.58
CA ALA A 162 -4.90 4.25 11.03
C ALA A 162 -4.92 2.76 10.66
N LEU A 163 -3.80 2.22 10.17
CA LEU A 163 -3.62 0.78 9.93
C LEU A 163 -2.63 0.18 10.92
N ALA A 164 -3.10 -0.71 11.79
CA ALA A 164 -2.25 -1.49 12.68
C ALA A 164 -3.04 -2.67 13.30
N GLY A 165 -2.57 -3.88 13.02
CA GLY A 165 -3.13 -5.12 13.53
C GLY A 165 -4.57 -5.35 13.10
N ALA A 166 -5.25 -6.26 13.81
CA ALA A 166 -6.66 -6.57 13.58
C ALA A 166 -7.64 -5.55 14.22
N ALA A 167 -7.15 -4.68 15.10
CA ALA A 167 -8.00 -3.67 15.75
C ALA A 167 -8.29 -2.47 14.85
N ASN A 168 -7.32 -2.10 14.00
CA ASN A 168 -7.39 -0.96 13.11
C ASN A 168 -7.07 -1.41 11.68
N VAL A 169 -8.14 -1.76 10.96
CA VAL A 169 -8.08 -2.29 9.60
C VAL A 169 -8.78 -1.33 8.63
N LEU A 170 -8.45 -1.47 7.35
CA LEU A 170 -9.26 -0.88 6.28
C LEU A 170 -10.14 -1.96 5.66
N LEU A 171 -11.45 -1.73 5.66
CA LEU A 171 -12.39 -2.56 4.92
C LEU A 171 -12.30 -2.21 3.43
N LEU A 172 -11.84 -3.17 2.61
CA LEU A 172 -11.54 -2.92 1.19
C LEU A 172 -12.81 -2.82 0.33
N ASN A 173 -13.94 -3.34 0.82
CA ASN A 173 -15.24 -3.23 0.15
C ASN A 173 -16.13 -2.14 0.78
N ASP A 174 -15.53 -1.17 1.48
CA ASP A 174 -16.21 0.00 2.04
C ASP A 174 -17.40 -0.33 2.96
N GLY A 175 -17.31 -1.44 3.71
CA GLY A 175 -18.36 -1.90 4.61
C GLY A 175 -19.53 -2.60 3.91
N ASN A 176 -19.43 -2.89 2.60
CA ASN A 176 -20.46 -3.60 1.85
C ASN A 176 -20.45 -5.12 2.07
N GLY A 177 -19.59 -5.62 2.96
CA GLY A 177 -19.54 -7.03 3.31
C GLY A 177 -18.71 -7.86 2.34
N ALA A 178 -18.99 -9.16 2.34
CA ALA A 178 -18.28 -10.14 1.55
C ALA A 178 -18.52 -9.98 0.04
N LEU A 179 -17.55 -10.42 -0.77
CA LEU A 179 -17.63 -10.35 -2.22
C LEU A 179 -18.56 -11.44 -2.76
N ALA A 180 -19.45 -11.04 -3.66
CA ALA A 180 -20.38 -11.96 -4.31
C ALA A 180 -19.66 -12.87 -5.32
N VAL A 181 -20.34 -13.94 -5.73
CA VAL A 181 -19.88 -14.78 -6.85
C VAL A 181 -19.74 -13.92 -8.11
N LEU A 182 -18.66 -14.15 -8.87
CA LEU A 182 -18.42 -13.44 -10.12
C LEU A 182 -19.54 -13.72 -11.13
N GLY A 183 -20.02 -12.66 -11.79
CA GLY A 183 -20.95 -12.80 -12.91
C GLY A 183 -20.33 -13.53 -14.10
N SER A 184 -21.17 -14.02 -15.01
CA SER A 184 -20.69 -14.67 -16.24
C SER A 184 -19.79 -13.71 -17.05
N GLY A 185 -18.58 -14.17 -17.39
CA GLY A 185 -17.59 -13.38 -18.14
C GLY A 185 -16.73 -12.44 -17.28
N ILE A 186 -16.97 -12.35 -15.98
CA ILE A 186 -16.12 -11.61 -15.04
C ILE A 186 -15.06 -12.54 -14.47
N THR A 187 -13.79 -12.16 -14.59
CA THR A 187 -12.63 -12.96 -14.12
C THR A 187 -12.13 -12.55 -12.75
N SER A 188 -12.45 -11.32 -12.31
CA SER A 188 -12.09 -10.80 -10.99
C SER A 188 -12.96 -9.60 -10.57
N GLN A 189 -13.10 -9.42 -9.27
CA GLN A 189 -13.56 -8.18 -8.64
C GLN A 189 -12.37 -7.39 -8.11
N GLU A 190 -12.34 -6.09 -8.40
CA GLU A 190 -11.25 -5.20 -8.02
C GLU A 190 -11.68 -4.30 -6.87
N LEU A 191 -10.93 -4.35 -5.78
CA LEU A 191 -11.05 -3.41 -4.67
C LEU A 191 -9.86 -2.47 -4.66
N TYR A 192 -10.05 -1.24 -4.21
CA TYR A 192 -9.03 -0.20 -4.30
C TYR A 192 -8.84 0.54 -2.99
N ALA A 193 -7.61 0.95 -2.74
CA ALA A 193 -7.26 1.78 -1.60
C ALA A 193 -6.13 2.76 -1.95
N ASN A 194 -6.04 3.79 -1.11
CA ASN A 194 -4.86 4.64 -1.01
C ASN A 194 -4.21 4.46 0.34
N ILE A 195 -2.88 4.58 0.38
CA ILE A 195 -2.08 4.44 1.59
C ILE A 195 -1.05 5.58 1.60
N LYS A 196 -0.83 6.18 2.78
CA LYS A 196 0.24 7.14 3.03
C LYS A 196 0.84 6.95 4.42
N ILE A 197 2.06 7.43 4.62
CA ILE A 197 2.68 7.48 5.95
C ILE A 197 2.71 8.94 6.42
N ARG A 198 2.15 9.19 7.60
CA ARG A 198 2.19 10.49 8.28
C ARG A 198 2.83 10.33 9.65
N ILE A 199 4.04 10.85 9.77
CA ILE A 199 4.81 10.89 11.02
C ILE A 199 4.23 12.04 11.86
N PRO A 200 3.74 11.77 13.09
CA PRO A 200 3.11 12.79 13.91
C PRO A 200 4.13 13.82 14.43
N ALA A 201 3.65 15.03 14.70
CA ALA A 201 4.43 16.01 15.46
C ALA A 201 4.81 15.43 16.84
N ALA A 202 5.89 15.95 17.41
CA ALA A 202 6.53 15.47 18.64
C ALA A 202 7.15 14.06 18.59
N TYR A 203 7.08 13.36 17.45
CA TYR A 203 7.96 12.21 17.22
C TYR A 203 9.36 12.72 16.88
N SER A 204 10.39 12.20 17.55
CA SER A 204 11.78 12.68 17.39
C SER A 204 12.80 11.55 17.33
N THR A 205 12.34 10.30 17.26
CA THR A 205 13.22 9.13 17.27
C THR A 205 13.39 8.62 15.84
N PRO A 206 14.55 8.78 15.21
CA PRO A 206 14.80 8.15 13.92
C PRO A 206 14.90 6.63 14.09
N ALA A 207 14.27 5.88 13.18
CA ALA A 207 14.36 4.44 13.13
C ALA A 207 14.20 3.96 11.68
N THR A 208 14.91 2.87 11.35
CA THR A 208 14.59 2.06 10.17
C THR A 208 13.63 0.97 10.61
N GLU A 209 12.42 0.99 10.06
CA GLU A 209 11.39 0.02 10.42
C GLU A 209 10.90 -0.71 9.18
N VAL A 210 10.75 -2.03 9.32
CA VAL A 210 10.17 -2.90 8.31
C VAL A 210 8.88 -3.44 8.89
N PHE A 211 7.80 -3.35 8.13
CA PHE A 211 6.47 -3.85 8.48
C PHE A 211 5.87 -4.53 7.25
N VAL A 212 4.79 -5.28 7.45
CA VAL A 212 4.07 -5.98 6.38
C VAL A 212 2.64 -5.49 6.28
N PHE A 213 2.14 -5.43 5.05
CA PHE A 213 0.71 -5.33 4.79
C PHE A 213 0.12 -6.71 4.55
N THR A 214 -1.05 -6.95 5.12
CA THR A 214 -1.75 -8.23 5.03
C THR A 214 -3.17 -8.00 4.56
N THR A 215 -3.59 -8.74 3.53
CA THR A 215 -4.99 -8.79 3.13
C THR A 215 -5.64 -10.02 3.77
N ARG A 216 -6.58 -9.81 4.69
CA ARG A 216 -7.29 -10.88 5.40
C ARG A 216 -8.71 -11.03 4.87
N TYR A 217 -9.10 -12.27 4.57
CA TYR A 217 -10.47 -12.64 4.21
C TYR A 217 -10.70 -14.14 4.42
N THR A 218 -11.95 -14.56 4.53
CA THR A 218 -12.35 -15.96 4.45
C THR A 218 -12.91 -16.27 3.06
N TRP A 219 -12.59 -17.44 2.53
CA TRP A 219 -13.08 -17.89 1.23
C TRP A 219 -14.49 -18.49 1.36
N SER A 220 -15.26 -18.45 0.27
CA SER A 220 -16.60 -19.07 0.16
C SER A 220 -16.65 -20.19 -0.87
#